data_AF-A0A2L0ET46-F1
#
_entry.id   AF-A0A2L0ET46-F1
#
_cell.length_a   1.000
_cell.length_b   1.000
_cell.length_c   1.000
_cell.angle_alpha   90.00
_cell.angle_beta   90.00
_cell.angle_gamma   90.00
#
_symmetry.space_group_name_H-M   'P 1'
#
loop_
_entity.id
_entity.type
_entity.pdbx_description
1 polymer ?
#
loop_
_entity_poly.entity_id
_entity_poly.type
_entity_poly.pdbx_seq_one_letter_code
_entity_poly.pdbx_strand_id
1 'polypeptide(L)'
;MTLPPPSSARGRAGSVNDEITFTITWEGDDDVTLFYMIDNGKVKAANANAFGGARKIEVTYQTRPFPTHRIEWSLWFPARKLRNVMATASVNGGARQVLRCEVEAELRWSSDGVAIS
;
A
#
# COMPACT_ATOMS: atom_id res chain seq x y z
N MET A 1 -27.03 -28.42 45.00
CA MET A 1 -26.46 -28.89 43.71
C MET A 1 -26.73 -27.81 42.69
N THR A 2 -25.70 -27.11 42.24
CA THR A 2 -25.83 -25.95 41.35
C THR A 2 -25.36 -26.38 39.96
N LEU A 3 -26.23 -26.27 38.96
CA LEU A 3 -25.88 -26.58 37.57
C LEU A 3 -24.88 -25.51 37.05
N PRO A 4 -23.85 -25.91 36.28
CA PRO A 4 -22.98 -24.95 35.63
C PRO A 4 -23.74 -24.24 34.47
N PRO A 5 -23.42 -22.96 34.19
CA PRO A 5 -24.01 -22.25 33.07
C PRO A 5 -23.54 -22.84 31.72
N PRO A 6 -24.38 -22.86 30.67
CA PRO A 6 -23.95 -23.27 29.35
C PRO A 6 -23.26 -22.11 28.62
N SER A 7 -22.15 -22.45 27.98
CA SER A 7 -21.69 -21.95 26.69
C SER A 7 -21.44 -20.45 26.50
N SER A 8 -20.19 -20.10 26.17
CA SER A 8 -19.88 -19.27 25.00
C SER A 8 -18.40 -19.40 24.60
N ALA A 9 -17.94 -20.63 24.34
CA ALA A 9 -16.73 -20.83 23.54
C ALA A 9 -17.12 -20.84 22.06
N ARG A 10 -17.43 -19.66 21.52
CA ARG A 10 -17.31 -19.42 20.08
C ARG A 10 -16.43 -18.21 19.92
N GLY A 11 -15.12 -18.48 19.79
CA GLY A 11 -14.22 -17.52 19.18
C GLY A 11 -14.80 -17.18 17.82
N ARG A 12 -15.39 -15.99 17.69
CA ARG A 12 -15.43 -15.32 16.39
C ARG A 12 -13.97 -15.10 16.05
N ALA A 13 -13.41 -15.95 15.20
CA ALA A 13 -12.39 -15.50 14.27
C ALA A 13 -13.08 -14.45 13.39
N GLY A 14 -13.23 -13.23 13.92
CA GLY A 14 -13.56 -12.07 13.11
C GLY A 14 -12.40 -11.96 12.14
N SER A 15 -12.66 -12.13 10.85
CA SER A 15 -11.65 -11.87 9.83
C SER A 15 -11.25 -10.41 9.98
N VAL A 16 -10.17 -10.15 10.73
CA VAL A 16 -9.56 -8.84 10.78
C VAL A 16 -9.05 -8.65 9.35
N ASN A 17 -9.57 -7.63 8.68
CA ASN A 17 -9.07 -7.25 7.37
C ASN A 17 -7.55 -7.01 7.49
N ASP A 18 -6.79 -7.34 6.45
CA ASP A 18 -5.40 -6.92 6.39
C ASP A 18 -5.36 -5.40 6.25
N GLU A 19 -4.59 -4.73 7.11
CA GLU A 19 -4.27 -3.31 6.98
C GLU A 19 -2.95 -3.16 6.25
N ILE A 20 -2.97 -2.49 5.11
CA ILE A 20 -1.79 -2.29 4.27
C ILE A 20 -1.46 -0.81 4.25
N THR A 21 -0.20 -0.51 4.58
CA THR A 21 0.38 0.83 4.37
C THR A 21 1.35 0.75 3.22
N PHE A 22 0.95 1.30 2.08
CA PHE A 22 1.79 1.46 0.91
C PHE A 22 2.47 2.82 0.93
N THR A 23 3.76 2.87 0.61
CA THR A 23 4.54 4.10 0.60
C THR A 23 5.39 4.20 -0.64
N ILE A 24 5.34 5.34 -1.32
CA ILE A 24 6.27 5.73 -2.37
C ILE A 24 7.10 6.91 -1.87
N THR A 25 8.42 6.87 -2.07
CA THR A 25 9.34 7.97 -1.78
C THR A 25 10.23 8.29 -2.98
N TRP A 26 10.71 9.53 -3.07
CA TRP A 26 11.68 9.98 -4.07
C TRP A 26 12.58 11.10 -3.51
N GLU A 27 13.64 11.42 -4.23
CA GLU A 27 14.46 12.61 -4.00
C GLU A 27 14.01 13.78 -4.88
N GLY A 28 14.10 15.00 -4.34
CA GLY A 28 13.62 16.23 -4.97
C GLY A 28 12.30 16.70 -4.37
N ASP A 29 11.81 17.85 -4.85
CA ASP A 29 10.57 18.48 -4.38
C ASP A 29 9.54 18.56 -5.52
N ASP A 30 9.70 17.73 -6.55
CA ASP A 30 8.81 17.66 -7.70
C ASP A 30 7.40 17.21 -7.28
N ASP A 31 6.38 17.83 -7.89
CA ASP A 31 4.99 17.47 -7.68
C ASP A 31 4.69 16.12 -8.33
N VAL A 32 4.12 15.20 -7.53
CA VAL A 32 3.78 13.84 -7.98
C VAL A 32 2.32 13.56 -7.71
N THR A 33 1.67 12.88 -8.65
CA THR A 33 0.30 12.39 -8.52
C THR A 33 0.29 10.87 -8.57
N LEU A 34 -0.37 10.22 -7.59
CA LEU A 34 -0.68 8.80 -7.66
C LEU A 34 -1.93 8.60 -8.52
N PHE A 35 -1.72 8.15 -9.76
CA PHE A 35 -2.79 7.99 -10.75
C PHE A 35 -3.71 6.81 -10.40
N TYR A 36 -3.14 5.66 -10.02
CA TYR A 36 -3.89 4.55 -9.44
C TYR A 36 -3.03 3.71 -8.50
N MET A 37 -3.72 2.97 -7.63
CA MET A 37 -3.20 1.84 -6.87
C MET A 37 -4.24 0.72 -6.83
N ILE A 38 -3.82 -0.49 -7.19
CA ILE A 38 -4.62 -1.71 -7.22
C ILE A 38 -3.95 -2.74 -6.32
N ASP A 39 -4.74 -3.48 -5.55
CA ASP A 39 -4.27 -4.63 -4.79
C ASP A 39 -5.16 -5.84 -5.12
N ASN A 40 -4.53 -6.92 -5.59
CA ASN A 40 -5.17 -8.16 -6.01
C ASN A 40 -6.38 -7.91 -6.94
N GLY A 41 -6.20 -7.04 -7.93
CA GLY A 41 -7.21 -6.68 -8.93
C GLY A 41 -8.30 -5.73 -8.45
N LYS A 42 -8.22 -5.18 -7.22
CA LYS A 42 -9.17 -4.19 -6.70
C LYS A 42 -8.53 -2.82 -6.55
N VAL A 43 -9.15 -1.80 -7.14
CA VAL A 43 -8.74 -0.40 -7.00
C VAL A 43 -8.84 0.02 -5.53
N LYS A 44 -7.77 0.61 -5.02
CA LYS A 44 -7.65 1.14 -3.65
C LYS A 44 -7.52 2.65 -3.63
N ALA A 45 -6.83 3.20 -4.63
CA ALA A 45 -6.75 4.62 -4.88
C ALA A 45 -6.82 4.88 -6.38
N ALA A 46 -7.49 5.96 -6.77
CA ALA A 46 -7.53 6.46 -8.14
C ALA A 46 -7.55 7.99 -8.09
N ASN A 47 -6.74 8.63 -8.92
CA ASN A 47 -6.59 10.10 -8.95
C ASN A 47 -6.43 10.70 -7.55
N ALA A 48 -5.61 10.06 -6.70
CA ALA A 48 -5.36 10.60 -5.37
C ALA A 48 -4.68 11.99 -5.51
N ASN A 49 -4.99 12.89 -4.57
CA ASN A 49 -4.55 14.30 -4.55
C ASN A 49 -3.12 14.48 -5.07
N ALA A 50 -2.85 15.58 -5.79
CA ALA A 50 -1.48 15.96 -6.10
C ALA A 50 -0.70 16.14 -4.79
N PHE A 51 0.38 15.40 -4.62
CA PHE A 51 1.27 15.50 -3.47
C PHE A 51 2.39 16.46 -3.84
N GLY A 52 2.11 17.75 -3.68
CA GLY A 52 3.09 18.80 -3.95
C GLY A 52 4.05 19.00 -2.78
N GLY A 53 5.37 19.02 -3.05
CA GLY A 53 6.43 19.23 -2.06
C GLY A 53 6.62 18.12 -1.01
N ALA A 54 5.77 17.09 -0.99
CA ALA A 54 5.91 15.95 -0.10
C ALA A 54 6.72 14.86 -0.78
N ARG A 55 7.95 14.58 -0.32
CA ARG A 55 8.86 13.51 -0.83
C ARG A 55 8.36 12.07 -0.58
N LYS A 56 7.07 11.93 -0.31
CA LYS A 56 6.41 10.73 0.16
C LYS A 56 4.93 10.76 -0.17
N ILE A 57 4.44 9.67 -0.75
CA ILE A 57 3.01 9.33 -0.81
C ILE A 57 2.80 8.14 0.12
N GLU A 58 1.81 8.24 1.01
CA GLU A 58 1.40 7.14 1.88
C GLU A 58 -0.10 6.87 1.69
N VAL A 59 -0.44 5.62 1.43
CA VAL A 59 -1.82 5.16 1.31
C VAL A 59 -2.01 3.99 2.25
N THR A 60 -2.85 4.18 3.26
CA THR A 60 -3.29 3.12 4.18
C THR A 60 -4.70 2.68 3.83
N TYR A 61 -4.90 1.37 3.70
CA TYR A 61 -6.20 0.80 3.36
C TYR A 61 -6.39 -0.58 3.99
N GLN A 62 -7.65 -0.99 4.10
CA GLN A 62 -8.01 -2.32 4.57
C GLN A 62 -8.46 -3.21 3.41
N THR A 63 -8.14 -4.49 3.47
CA THR A 63 -8.64 -5.47 2.49
C THR A 63 -8.89 -6.85 3.09
N ARG A 64 -9.45 -7.76 2.30
CA ARG A 64 -9.65 -9.14 2.76
C ARG A 64 -8.27 -9.75 3.01
N PRO A 65 -8.12 -10.59 4.03
CA PRO A 65 -6.83 -11.22 4.29
C PRO A 65 -6.41 -12.09 3.12
N PHE A 66 -5.19 -11.91 2.65
CA PHE A 66 -4.55 -12.74 1.64
C PHE A 66 -3.14 -13.11 2.12
N PRO A 67 -2.62 -14.30 1.76
CA PRO A 67 -1.22 -14.63 2.07
C PRO A 67 -0.22 -13.72 1.34
N THR A 68 -0.66 -13.12 0.23
CA THR A 68 0.13 -12.21 -0.61
C THR A 68 -0.75 -11.12 -1.20
N HIS A 69 -0.21 -9.91 -1.25
CA HIS A 69 -0.81 -8.74 -1.88
C HIS A 69 0.03 -8.33 -3.08
N ARG A 70 -0.50 -8.59 -4.28
CA ARG A 70 0.09 -8.04 -5.51
C ARG A 70 -0.44 -6.63 -5.69
N ILE A 71 0.44 -5.66 -5.47
CA ILE A 71 0.14 -4.24 -5.52
C ILE A 71 0.67 -3.70 -6.85
N GLU A 72 -0.20 -3.05 -7.62
CA GLU A 72 0.12 -2.38 -8.87
C GLU A 72 -0.14 -0.88 -8.71
N TRP A 73 0.74 -0.03 -9.23
CA TRP A 73 0.60 1.42 -9.09
C TRP A 73 1.06 2.18 -10.34
N SER A 74 0.64 3.43 -10.42
CA SER A 74 1.14 4.37 -11.40
C SER A 74 1.30 5.76 -10.79
N LEU A 75 2.51 6.30 -10.87
CA LEU A 75 2.80 7.71 -10.61
C LEU A 75 2.82 8.49 -11.91
N TRP A 76 2.34 9.72 -11.84
CA TRP A 76 2.51 10.72 -12.87
C TRP A 76 3.19 11.96 -12.28
N PHE A 77 4.22 12.45 -12.96
CA PHE A 77 4.99 13.60 -12.52
C PHE A 77 5.44 14.36 -13.78
N PRO A 78 4.82 15.52 -14.08
CA PRO A 78 5.14 16.25 -15.30
C PRO A 78 6.53 16.90 -15.26
N ALA A 79 7.15 17.00 -14.08
CA ALA A 79 8.53 17.44 -13.94
C ALA A 79 9.50 16.35 -14.41
N ARG A 80 10.63 16.79 -14.98
CA ARG A 80 11.46 16.00 -15.92
C ARG A 80 11.83 14.59 -15.42
N LYS A 81 12.14 14.43 -14.13
CA LYS A 81 12.69 13.18 -13.62
C LYS A 81 12.62 13.07 -12.10
N LEU A 82 12.11 11.95 -11.60
CA LEU A 82 12.26 11.59 -10.19
C LEU A 82 13.52 10.74 -10.01
N ARG A 83 14.19 10.90 -8.86
CA ARG A 83 15.39 10.12 -8.50
C ARG A 83 15.12 9.25 -7.28
N ASN A 84 15.77 8.10 -7.24
CA ASN A 84 15.72 7.14 -6.14
C ASN A 84 14.26 6.84 -5.71
N VAL A 85 13.42 6.57 -6.70
CA VAL A 85 12.00 6.28 -6.49
C VAL A 85 11.86 4.90 -5.92
N MET A 86 11.23 4.79 -4.76
CA MET A 86 11.09 3.52 -4.05
C MET A 86 9.66 3.32 -3.60
N ALA A 87 9.10 2.15 -3.92
CA ALA A 87 7.80 1.70 -3.46
C ALA A 87 8.00 0.62 -2.40
N THR A 88 7.29 0.75 -1.29
CA THR A 88 7.33 -0.20 -0.17
C THR A 88 5.92 -0.44 0.35
N ALA A 89 5.74 -1.55 1.06
CA ALA A 89 4.51 -1.83 1.79
C ALA A 89 4.78 -2.50 3.14
N SER A 90 3.89 -2.30 4.10
CA SER A 90 3.80 -3.09 5.32
C SER A 90 2.37 -3.63 5.45
N VAL A 91 2.24 -4.89 5.86
CA VAL A 91 0.95 -5.53 6.12
C VAL A 91 0.80 -5.72 7.63
N ASN A 92 -0.35 -5.35 8.19
CA ASN A 92 -0.70 -5.48 9.61
C ASN A 92 0.34 -4.89 10.58
N GLY A 93 0.97 -3.77 10.21
CA GLY A 93 2.04 -3.14 11.00
C GLY A 93 3.36 -3.94 11.04
N GLY A 94 3.50 -4.97 10.21
CA GLY A 94 4.70 -5.77 10.07
C GLY A 94 5.87 -5.02 9.42
N ALA A 95 6.94 -5.76 9.14
CA ALA A 95 8.14 -5.20 8.53
C ALA A 95 7.85 -4.57 7.17
N ARG A 96 8.47 -3.42 6.90
CA ARG A 96 8.41 -2.78 5.58
C ARG A 96 9.15 -3.63 4.55
N GLN A 97 8.45 -3.95 3.47
CA GLN A 97 8.93 -4.73 2.34
C GLN A 97 9.16 -3.80 1.15
N VAL A 98 10.33 -3.92 0.51
CA VAL A 98 10.62 -3.17 -0.73
C VAL A 98 9.95 -3.89 -1.89
N LEU A 99 9.04 -3.20 -2.58
CA LEU A 99 8.32 -3.72 -3.74
C LEU A 99 9.10 -3.44 -5.01
N ARG A 100 9.62 -2.21 -5.14
CA ARG A 100 10.38 -1.75 -6.29
C ARG A 100 11.27 -0.57 -5.91
N CYS A 101 12.42 -0.48 -6.56
CA CYS A 101 13.29 0.68 -6.50
C CYS A 101 13.81 0.98 -7.91
N GLU A 102 13.79 2.25 -8.28
CA GLU A 102 14.38 2.74 -9.52
C GLU A 102 15.23 3.97 -9.20
N VAL A 103 16.46 3.96 -9.71
CA VAL A 103 17.39 5.10 -9.58
C VAL A 103 16.76 6.34 -10.19
N GLU A 104 15.93 6.15 -11.20
CA GLU A 104 15.43 7.22 -12.02
C GLU A 104 14.16 6.82 -12.76
N ALA A 105 13.17 7.72 -12.79
CA ALA A 105 11.95 7.54 -13.57
C ALA A 105 11.57 8.86 -14.26
N GLU A 106 11.07 8.78 -15.49
CA GLU A 106 10.75 9.94 -16.35
C GLU A 106 9.26 10.00 -16.68
N LEU A 107 8.63 11.15 -16.47
CA LEU A 107 7.22 11.50 -16.77
C LEU A 107 6.15 10.67 -16.05
N ARG A 108 6.37 9.37 -15.90
CA ARG A 108 5.47 8.37 -15.35
C ARG A 108 6.28 7.19 -14.81
N TRP A 109 5.81 6.62 -13.71
CA TRP A 109 6.37 5.37 -13.19
C TRP A 109 5.23 4.39 -12.87
N SER A 110 5.10 3.35 -13.69
CA SER A 110 4.11 2.28 -13.48
C SER A 110 4.83 0.97 -13.22
N SER A 111 4.48 0.30 -12.12
CA SER A 111 5.12 -0.93 -11.69
C SER A 111 4.21 -1.75 -10.79
N ASP A 112 4.68 -2.93 -10.42
CA ASP A 112 4.01 -3.83 -9.49
C ASP A 112 5.01 -4.52 -8.55
N GLY A 113 4.51 -5.06 -7.46
CA GLY A 113 5.29 -5.83 -6.48
C GLY A 113 4.42 -6.62 -5.53
N VAL A 114 5.03 -7.52 -4.77
CA VAL A 114 4.33 -8.43 -3.85
C VAL A 114 4.73 -8.12 -2.41
N ALA A 115 3.73 -7.88 -1.57
CA ALA A 115 3.89 -7.86 -0.11
C ALA A 115 3.30 -9.13 0.50
N ILE A 116 3.97 -9.68 1.51
CA ILE A 116 3.56 -10.87 2.25
C ILE A 116 3.00 -10.43 3.61
N SER A 117 1.90 -11.08 4.03
CA SER A 117 1.21 -10.80 5.30
C SER A 117 1.88 -11.41 6.53
#